data_AF-A0A8S3TS43-F1
#
_entry.id   AF-A0A8S3TS43-F1
#
_cell.length_a   1.000
_cell.length_b   1.000
_cell.length_c   1.000
_cell.angle_alpha   90.00
_cell.angle_beta   90.00
_cell.angle_gamma   90.00
#
_symmetry.space_group_name_H-M   'P 1'
#
loop_
_entity.id
_entity.type
_entity.pdbx_description
1 polymer ?
#
loop_
_entity_poly.entity_id
_entity_poly.type
_entity_poly.pdbx_seq_one_letter_code
_entity_poly.pdbx_strand_id
1 'polypeptide(L)'
;MEYRLSVEIYPAGKHLQEKKKELPIISKEEIRQISLETPLPLDEKELELFLKYHHEIRALVYFEDLPNYIVLDTQWLADAFKCIVTADKFRPGQGRRLGTKAWADLNDKGLLHSQVLEYIIKTNKHIFKFEKELNDYILNIMEKFDIIIRPNKSDAAEDSPKYYVPCMVKTRPELINIYEMFKVANDNKSAWLCFEFNFLPQHLINHLIASLSREYEKLQNILTVTKRKLLFSKVSLCLSINRNKQDYKKCL
;
A
#
# COMPACT_ATOMS: atom_id res chain seq x y z
N MET A 1 38.33 -3.30 0.95
CA MET A 1 37.28 -3.13 1.98
C MET A 1 35.97 -3.82 1.61
N GLU A 2 35.67 -4.02 0.31
CA GLU A 2 34.44 -4.70 -0.16
C GLU A 2 34.36 -6.21 0.11
N TYR A 3 35.50 -6.91 0.27
CA TYR A 3 35.51 -8.37 0.47
C TYR A 3 35.27 -8.85 1.91
N ARG A 4 35.35 -7.97 2.92
CA ARG A 4 35.07 -8.36 4.31
C ARG A 4 33.57 -8.49 4.59
N LEU A 5 32.79 -7.54 4.05
CA LEU A 5 31.33 -7.51 4.17
C LEU A 5 30.65 -8.78 3.61
N SER A 6 31.15 -9.36 2.51
CA SER A 6 30.51 -10.55 1.92
C SER A 6 30.67 -11.83 2.77
N VAL A 7 31.72 -11.93 3.59
CA VAL A 7 32.00 -13.11 4.43
C VAL A 7 31.42 -12.93 5.84
N GLU A 8 31.38 -11.70 6.34
CA GLU A 8 30.91 -11.34 7.69
C GLU A 8 29.37 -11.27 7.79
N ILE A 9 28.66 -10.93 6.70
CA ILE A 9 27.20 -10.93 6.59
C ILE A 9 26.61 -12.37 6.52
N TYR A 10 27.44 -13.35 6.13
CA TYR A 10 27.03 -14.70 5.76
C TYR A 10 26.52 -15.59 6.92
N PRO A 11 27.08 -15.55 8.15
CA PRO A 11 26.60 -16.39 9.26
C PRO A 11 25.20 -15.96 9.73
N ALA A 12 24.97 -14.66 9.92
CA ALA A 12 23.66 -14.12 10.25
C ALA A 12 22.66 -14.39 9.12
N GLY A 13 23.07 -14.20 7.87
CA GLY A 13 22.25 -14.53 6.69
C GLY A 13 21.78 -15.98 6.67
N LYS A 14 22.63 -16.95 7.03
CA LYS A 14 22.25 -18.37 7.09
C LYS A 14 21.23 -18.64 8.20
N HIS A 15 21.44 -18.11 9.41
CA HIS A 15 20.49 -18.26 10.52
C HIS A 15 19.12 -17.64 10.18
N LEU A 16 19.11 -16.50 9.48
CA LEU A 16 17.87 -15.89 9.01
C LEU A 16 17.14 -16.76 7.97
N GLN A 17 17.85 -17.47 7.09
CA GLN A 17 17.21 -18.40 6.14
C GLN A 17 16.59 -19.62 6.83
N GLU A 18 17.19 -20.09 7.93
CA GLU A 18 16.62 -21.15 8.75
C GLU A 18 15.40 -20.64 9.52
N LYS A 19 15.52 -19.45 10.13
CA LYS A 19 14.42 -18.79 10.84
C LYS A 19 13.23 -18.49 9.94
N LYS A 20 13.48 -18.09 8.69
CA LYS A 20 12.47 -17.88 7.65
C LYS A 20 11.54 -19.09 7.45
N LYS A 21 12.05 -20.32 7.63
CA LYS A 21 11.24 -21.55 7.51
C LYS A 21 10.26 -21.73 8.66
N GLU A 22 10.55 -21.14 9.83
CA GLU A 22 9.71 -21.18 11.02
C GLU A 22 8.72 -20.00 11.03
N LEU A 23 9.25 -18.80 10.84
CA LEU A 23 8.52 -17.54 10.97
C LEU A 23 8.86 -16.59 9.80
N PRO A 24 7.85 -16.11 9.04
CA PRO A 24 8.07 -15.20 7.91
C PRO A 24 8.42 -13.75 8.32
N ILE A 25 8.24 -13.42 9.61
CA ILE A 25 8.44 -12.09 10.18
C ILE A 25 8.92 -12.24 11.62
N ILE A 26 9.87 -11.39 12.03
CA ILE A 26 10.45 -11.38 13.38
C ILE A 26 10.68 -9.94 13.84
N SER A 27 10.86 -9.73 15.14
CA SER A 27 11.21 -8.42 15.70
C SER A 27 12.67 -8.05 15.42
N LYS A 28 12.98 -6.75 15.45
CA LYS A 28 14.39 -6.28 15.35
C LYS A 28 15.25 -6.81 16.50
N GLU A 29 14.67 -6.95 17.69
CA GLU A 29 15.37 -7.49 18.85
C GLU A 29 15.73 -8.97 18.65
N GLU A 30 14.89 -9.79 18.02
CA GLU A 30 15.24 -11.17 17.69
C GLU A 30 16.44 -11.24 16.74
N ILE A 31 16.55 -10.35 15.75
CA ILE A 31 17.74 -10.29 14.88
C ILE A 31 18.97 -9.88 15.68
N ARG A 32 18.82 -8.96 16.63
CA ARG A 32 19.90 -8.57 17.53
C ARG A 32 20.40 -9.74 18.36
N GLN A 33 19.50 -10.56 18.91
CA GLN A 33 19.86 -11.77 19.64
C GLN A 33 20.59 -12.79 18.73
N ILE A 34 20.07 -13.02 17.52
CA ILE A 34 20.74 -13.88 16.51
C ILE A 34 22.15 -13.35 16.20
N SER A 35 22.30 -12.04 16.05
CA SER A 35 23.60 -11.39 15.80
C SER A 35 24.60 -11.65 16.93
N LEU A 36 24.15 -11.56 18.19
CA LEU A 36 24.98 -11.83 19.38
C LEU A 36 25.48 -13.27 19.47
N GLU A 37 24.74 -14.23 18.89
CA GLU A 37 25.12 -15.64 18.84
C GLU A 37 26.14 -15.95 17.73
N THR A 38 26.39 -15.00 16.82
CA THR A 38 27.40 -15.18 15.77
C THR A 38 28.81 -14.88 16.26
N PRO A 39 29.86 -15.45 15.64
CA PRO A 39 31.25 -15.17 16.01
C PRO A 39 31.66 -13.69 15.90
N LEU A 40 30.89 -12.90 15.15
CA LEU A 40 31.11 -11.47 14.93
C LEU A 40 29.78 -10.73 15.09
N PRO A 41 29.39 -10.39 16.33
CA PRO A 41 28.16 -9.65 16.58
C PRO A 41 28.19 -8.27 15.94
N LEU A 42 27.12 -7.94 15.23
CA LEU A 42 26.90 -6.62 14.65
C LEU A 42 26.57 -5.60 15.76
N ASP A 43 27.25 -4.46 15.74
CA ASP A 43 26.81 -3.30 16.51
C ASP A 43 25.52 -2.69 15.94
N GLU A 44 24.94 -1.67 16.60
CA GLU A 44 23.67 -1.08 16.14
C GLU A 44 23.76 -0.45 14.74
N LYS A 45 24.91 0.16 14.39
CA LYS A 45 25.10 0.79 13.08
C LYS A 45 25.29 -0.26 12.00
N GLU A 46 26.06 -1.31 12.30
CA GLU A 46 26.29 -2.44 11.42
C GLU A 46 25.00 -3.23 11.18
N LEU A 47 24.17 -3.42 12.21
CA LEU A 47 22.86 -4.04 12.09
C LEU A 47 21.93 -3.20 11.19
N GLU A 48 21.90 -1.88 11.38
CA GLU A 48 21.09 -0.99 10.55
C GLU A 48 21.53 -1.03 9.08
N LEU A 49 22.83 -1.00 8.81
CA LEU A 49 23.40 -1.13 7.47
C LEU A 49 23.08 -2.50 6.85
N PHE A 50 23.20 -3.56 7.63
CA PHE A 50 22.83 -4.92 7.22
C PHE A 50 21.37 -5.00 6.78
N LEU A 51 20.45 -4.45 7.58
CA LEU A 51 19.03 -4.47 7.26
C LEU A 51 18.69 -3.63 6.03
N LYS A 52 19.28 -2.45 5.90
CA LYS A 52 19.13 -1.59 4.72
C LYS A 52 19.64 -2.27 3.45
N TYR A 53 20.85 -2.82 3.50
CA TYR A 53 21.42 -3.55 2.37
C TYR A 53 20.55 -4.73 1.94
N HIS A 54 20.11 -5.56 2.90
CA HIS A 54 19.27 -6.72 2.59
C HIS A 54 17.85 -6.34 2.13
N HIS A 55 17.34 -5.18 2.55
CA HIS A 55 16.11 -4.61 2.03
C HIS A 55 16.26 -4.19 0.56
N GLU A 56 17.33 -3.49 0.20
CA GLU A 56 17.59 -3.01 -1.16
C GLU A 56 17.71 -4.16 -2.18
N ILE A 57 18.37 -5.25 -1.80
CA ILE A 57 18.47 -6.46 -2.64
C ILE A 57 17.22 -7.34 -2.58
N ARG A 58 16.17 -6.93 -1.85
CA ARG A 58 14.89 -7.65 -1.67
C ARG A 58 15.02 -9.01 -1.00
N ALA A 59 16.07 -9.23 -0.22
CA ALA A 59 16.25 -10.44 0.58
C ALA A 59 15.30 -10.47 1.78
N LEU A 60 14.99 -9.29 2.34
CA LEU A 60 14.01 -9.06 3.41
C LEU A 60 13.27 -7.73 3.18
N VAL A 61 12.25 -7.42 3.97
CA VAL A 61 11.64 -6.08 4.03
C VAL A 61 11.88 -5.46 5.39
N TYR A 62 12.46 -4.26 5.36
CA TYR A 62 12.76 -3.45 6.53
C TYR A 62 12.50 -1.98 6.19
N PHE A 63 11.86 -1.26 7.11
CA PHE A 63 11.67 0.18 7.03
C PHE A 63 12.19 0.80 8.33
N GLU A 64 13.13 1.73 8.22
CA GLU A 64 13.75 2.40 9.37
C GLU A 64 12.73 3.15 10.23
N ASP A 65 11.69 3.70 9.61
CA ASP A 65 10.61 4.39 10.30
C ASP A 65 9.46 3.46 10.76
N LEU A 66 9.58 2.15 10.51
CA LEU A 66 8.76 1.09 11.07
C LEU A 66 9.67 -0.04 11.63
N PRO A 67 10.53 0.24 12.63
CA PRO A 67 11.66 -0.63 12.96
C PRO A 67 11.28 -1.85 13.80
N ASN A 68 10.02 -1.96 14.25
CA ASN A 68 9.60 -2.97 15.22
C ASN A 68 9.76 -4.40 14.70
N TYR A 69 9.52 -4.60 13.41
CA TYR A 69 9.50 -5.92 12.78
C TYR A 69 10.27 -5.92 11.46
N ILE A 70 10.67 -7.10 11.03
CA ILE A 70 11.48 -7.37 9.84
C ILE A 70 10.87 -8.58 9.14
N VAL A 71 10.49 -8.40 7.89
CA VAL A 71 9.89 -9.48 7.08
C VAL A 71 11.01 -10.27 6.42
N LEU A 72 11.19 -11.53 6.81
CA LEU A 72 12.18 -12.43 6.22
C LEU A 72 11.67 -13.09 4.94
N ASP A 73 10.35 -13.27 4.82
CA ASP A 73 9.73 -13.88 3.66
C ASP A 73 8.92 -12.87 2.83
N THR A 74 9.56 -12.35 1.79
CA THR A 74 8.94 -11.43 0.83
C THR A 74 7.78 -12.07 0.05
N GLN A 75 7.79 -13.40 -0.13
CA GLN A 75 6.71 -14.11 -0.82
C GLN A 75 5.47 -14.20 0.07
N TRP A 76 5.66 -14.56 1.34
CA TRP A 76 4.58 -14.54 2.34
C TRP A 76 3.95 -13.14 2.47
N LEU A 77 4.76 -12.08 2.47
CA LEU A 77 4.26 -10.71 2.49
C LEU A 77 3.45 -10.36 1.23
N ALA A 78 3.93 -10.79 0.05
CA ALA A 78 3.18 -10.62 -1.18
C ALA A 78 1.84 -11.37 -1.13
N ASP A 79 1.78 -12.55 -0.51
CA ASP A 79 0.54 -13.29 -0.31
C ASP A 79 -0.40 -12.58 0.67
N ALA A 80 0.14 -11.92 1.71
CA ALA A 80 -0.64 -11.03 2.56
C ALA A 80 -1.25 -9.87 1.79
N PHE A 81 -0.51 -9.27 0.87
CA PHE A 81 -1.06 -8.21 0.01
C PHE A 81 -2.17 -8.74 -0.87
N LYS A 82 -1.99 -9.93 -1.47
CA LYS A 82 -3.00 -10.60 -2.31
C LYS A 82 -4.31 -10.81 -1.55
N CYS A 83 -4.27 -11.19 -0.27
CA CYS A 83 -5.51 -11.35 0.52
C CYS A 83 -6.41 -10.10 0.52
N ILE A 84 -5.83 -8.91 0.41
CA ILE A 84 -6.58 -7.64 0.35
C ILE A 84 -6.88 -7.24 -1.09
N VAL A 85 -5.90 -7.27 -2.00
CA VAL A 85 -6.09 -6.82 -3.39
C VAL A 85 -6.80 -7.84 -4.28
N THR A 86 -7.07 -9.05 -3.79
CA THR A 86 -7.94 -10.04 -4.45
C THR A 86 -9.06 -10.48 -3.52
N ALA A 87 -9.48 -9.61 -2.59
CA ALA A 87 -10.53 -9.92 -1.63
C ALA A 87 -11.85 -10.31 -2.30
N ASP A 88 -12.10 -9.87 -3.54
CA ASP A 88 -13.29 -10.22 -4.32
C ASP A 88 -13.46 -11.74 -4.53
N LYS A 89 -12.36 -12.48 -4.65
CA LYS A 89 -12.34 -13.95 -4.76
C LYS A 89 -12.78 -14.66 -3.48
N PHE A 90 -12.69 -13.97 -2.34
CA PHE A 90 -13.00 -14.49 -1.02
C PHE A 90 -14.34 -13.99 -0.48
N ARG A 91 -15.16 -13.35 -1.34
CA ARG A 91 -16.50 -12.90 -0.98
C ARG A 91 -17.28 -14.12 -0.46
N PRO A 92 -17.86 -14.06 0.75
CA PRO A 92 -18.71 -15.14 1.22
C PRO A 92 -19.83 -15.37 0.21
N GLY A 93 -20.09 -16.63 -0.14
CA GLY A 93 -21.22 -17.01 -1.00
C GLY A 93 -22.51 -16.34 -0.53
N GLN A 94 -23.41 -16.03 -1.47
CA GLN A 94 -24.58 -15.14 -1.34
C GLN A 94 -25.50 -15.36 -0.10
N GLY A 95 -25.28 -16.41 0.71
CA GLY A 95 -26.02 -16.72 1.93
C GLY A 95 -25.54 -16.08 3.24
N ARG A 96 -24.39 -15.36 3.30
CA ARG A 96 -24.00 -14.64 4.54
C ARG A 96 -24.22 -13.14 4.40
N ARG A 97 -25.11 -12.60 5.24
CA ARG A 97 -25.53 -11.18 5.36
C ARG A 97 -24.42 -10.20 5.81
N LEU A 98 -23.14 -10.46 5.51
CA LEU A 98 -22.09 -9.47 5.70
C LEU A 98 -22.22 -8.42 4.61
N GLY A 99 -22.32 -7.15 5.01
CA GLY A 99 -22.74 -6.00 4.23
C GLY A 99 -22.33 -6.06 2.76
N THR A 100 -23.28 -6.42 1.89
CA THR A 100 -23.11 -6.46 0.43
C THR A 100 -22.57 -5.14 -0.11
N LYS A 101 -22.97 -4.03 0.51
CA LYS A 101 -22.50 -2.68 0.21
C LYS A 101 -21.01 -2.49 0.49
N ALA A 102 -20.50 -2.93 1.65
CA ALA A 102 -19.09 -2.76 2.00
C ALA A 102 -18.15 -3.55 1.05
N TRP A 103 -18.59 -4.73 0.61
CA TRP A 103 -17.91 -5.51 -0.42
C TRP A 103 -17.99 -4.88 -1.81
N ALA A 104 -19.16 -4.32 -2.18
CA ALA A 104 -19.31 -3.58 -3.43
C ALA A 104 -18.45 -2.32 -3.45
N ASP A 105 -18.40 -1.57 -2.35
CA ASP A 105 -17.56 -0.39 -2.19
C ASP A 105 -16.07 -0.73 -2.35
N LEU A 106 -15.59 -1.86 -1.82
CA LEU A 106 -14.23 -2.33 -2.07
C LEU A 106 -14.00 -2.69 -3.55
N ASN A 107 -14.93 -3.44 -4.15
CA ASN A 107 -14.76 -3.97 -5.51
C ASN A 107 -14.89 -2.92 -6.60
N ASP A 108 -15.79 -1.95 -6.43
CA ASP A 108 -16.12 -0.98 -7.46
C ASP A 108 -15.35 0.32 -7.25
N LYS A 109 -15.21 0.75 -5.99
CA LYS A 109 -14.64 2.04 -5.60
C LYS A 109 -13.33 1.93 -4.83
N GLY A 110 -12.82 0.73 -4.57
CA GLY A 110 -11.59 0.54 -3.80
C GLY A 110 -11.70 0.95 -2.33
N LEU A 111 -12.89 1.08 -1.76
CA LEU A 111 -13.08 1.52 -0.37
C LEU A 111 -13.10 0.31 0.57
N LEU A 112 -12.06 0.16 1.40
CA LEU A 112 -11.90 -0.94 2.34
C LEU A 112 -12.43 -0.54 3.73
N HIS A 113 -13.60 -1.06 4.07
CA HIS A 113 -14.24 -0.89 5.37
C HIS A 113 -13.69 -1.85 6.43
N SER A 114 -13.74 -1.46 7.70
CA SER A 114 -13.24 -2.26 8.83
C SER A 114 -13.84 -3.66 8.89
N GLN A 115 -15.15 -3.79 8.65
CA GLN A 115 -15.84 -5.08 8.62
C GLN A 115 -15.31 -6.05 7.55
N VAL A 116 -14.89 -5.53 6.40
CA VAL A 116 -14.33 -6.34 5.30
C VAL A 116 -12.89 -6.73 5.64
N LEU A 117 -12.10 -5.78 6.17
CA LEU A 117 -10.73 -6.06 6.61
C LEU A 117 -10.69 -7.13 7.71
N GLU A 118 -11.55 -7.02 8.72
CA GLU A 118 -11.66 -8.03 9.77
C GLU A 118 -12.05 -9.39 9.21
N TYR A 119 -12.95 -9.44 8.23
CA TYR A 119 -13.32 -10.68 7.57
C TYR A 119 -12.14 -11.29 6.80
N ILE A 120 -11.36 -10.48 6.08
CA ILE A 120 -10.16 -10.93 5.36
C ILE A 120 -9.15 -11.54 6.36
N ILE A 121 -8.88 -10.84 7.45
CA ILE A 121 -7.98 -11.30 8.52
C ILE A 121 -8.50 -12.62 9.13
N LYS A 122 -9.78 -12.68 9.49
CA LYS A 122 -10.41 -13.87 10.10
C LYS A 122 -10.44 -15.09 9.17
N THR A 123 -10.57 -14.88 7.86
CA THR A 123 -10.64 -15.96 6.86
C THR A 123 -9.24 -16.44 6.44
N ASN A 124 -8.25 -15.55 6.45
CA ASN A 124 -6.88 -15.84 6.03
C ASN A 124 -5.93 -16.04 7.22
N LYS A 125 -6.35 -16.82 8.22
CA LYS A 125 -5.55 -17.06 9.44
C LYS A 125 -4.17 -17.67 9.16
N HIS A 126 -3.99 -18.38 8.05
CA HIS A 126 -2.67 -18.91 7.69
C HIS A 126 -1.65 -17.80 7.37
N ILE A 127 -2.12 -16.64 6.92
CA ILE A 127 -1.32 -15.44 6.70
C ILE A 127 -1.36 -14.54 7.94
N PHE A 128 -2.55 -14.13 8.36
CA PHE A 128 -2.76 -13.25 9.52
C PHE A 128 -2.90 -14.05 10.83
N LYS A 129 -1.94 -14.94 11.11
CA LYS A 129 -1.92 -15.80 12.32
C LYS A 129 -1.44 -15.06 13.57
N PHE A 130 -0.95 -13.84 13.40
CA PHE A 130 -0.21 -13.13 14.42
C PHE A 130 -1.08 -12.23 15.27
N GLU A 131 -0.49 -11.73 16.35
CA GLU A 131 -1.09 -10.73 17.22
C GLU A 131 -1.52 -9.49 16.42
N LYS A 132 -2.47 -8.76 16.99
CA LYS A 132 -3.06 -7.56 16.36
C LYS A 132 -1.99 -6.57 15.91
N GLU A 133 -0.96 -6.34 16.73
CA GLU A 133 0.14 -5.43 16.43
C GLU A 133 0.90 -5.81 15.15
N LEU A 134 1.09 -7.10 14.91
CA LEU A 134 1.78 -7.58 13.71
C LEU A 134 0.90 -7.46 12.46
N ASN A 135 -0.41 -7.67 12.61
CA ASN A 135 -1.35 -7.42 11.51
C ASN A 135 -1.39 -5.92 11.16
N ASP A 136 -1.37 -5.03 12.17
CA ASP A 136 -1.28 -3.60 11.96
C ASP A 136 0.06 -3.21 11.30
N TYR A 137 1.16 -3.88 11.65
CA TYR A 137 2.45 -3.72 10.99
C TYR A 137 2.41 -4.08 9.50
N ILE A 138 1.76 -5.19 9.12
CA ILE A 138 1.58 -5.56 7.70
C ILE A 138 0.81 -4.45 6.95
N LEU A 139 -0.23 -3.88 7.56
CA LEU A 139 -0.98 -2.77 6.97
C LEU A 139 -0.11 -1.52 6.80
N ASN A 140 0.73 -1.19 7.78
CA ASN A 140 1.68 -0.08 7.66
C ASN A 140 2.69 -0.29 6.50
N ILE A 141 3.15 -1.53 6.30
CA ILE A 141 3.97 -1.86 5.12
C ILE A 141 3.18 -1.66 3.83
N MET A 142 1.91 -2.07 3.78
CA MET A 142 1.08 -1.85 2.58
C MET A 142 0.89 -0.36 2.26
N GLU A 143 0.83 0.49 3.28
CA GLU A 143 0.82 1.95 3.11
C GLU A 143 2.15 2.46 2.56
N LYS A 144 3.29 1.91 3.01
CA LYS A 144 4.63 2.25 2.47
C LYS A 144 4.78 1.91 1.00
N PHE A 145 4.15 0.82 0.55
CA PHE A 145 4.13 0.42 -0.85
C PHE A 145 3.02 1.10 -1.67
N ASP A 146 2.27 2.04 -1.10
CA ASP A 146 1.13 2.71 -1.75
C ASP A 146 0.06 1.73 -2.30
N ILE A 147 -0.02 0.53 -1.69
CA ILE A 147 -1.05 -0.46 -2.02
C ILE A 147 -2.38 -0.04 -1.41
N ILE A 148 -2.33 0.46 -0.17
CA ILE A 148 -3.47 1.03 0.54
C ILE A 148 -3.14 2.46 0.97
N ILE A 149 -4.17 3.29 1.10
CA ILE A 149 -4.07 4.68 1.51
C ILE A 149 -5.03 4.88 2.67
N ARG A 150 -4.51 5.39 3.80
CA ARG A 150 -5.34 5.74 4.95
C ARG A 150 -6.05 7.08 4.67
N PRO A 151 -7.39 7.16 4.77
CA PRO A 151 -8.12 8.41 4.60
C PRO A 151 -7.93 9.33 5.81
N ASN A 152 -8.18 10.63 5.62
CA ASN A 152 -8.07 11.62 6.69
C ASN A 152 -9.06 11.31 7.83
N LYS A 153 -8.60 11.43 9.07
CA LYS A 153 -9.35 11.16 10.31
C LYS A 153 -10.38 12.24 10.68
N SER A 154 -10.63 13.23 9.83
CA SER A 154 -11.61 14.29 10.11
C SER A 154 -13.03 13.69 10.16
N ASP A 155 -13.51 13.47 11.38
CA ASP A 155 -14.86 13.00 11.76
C ASP A 155 -15.28 11.66 11.11
N ALA A 156 -14.46 10.64 11.31
CA ALA A 156 -14.75 9.28 10.88
C ALA A 156 -15.94 8.70 11.66
N ALA A 157 -17.15 8.77 11.08
CA ALA A 157 -18.29 7.97 11.50
C ALA A 157 -17.91 6.47 11.50
N GLU A 158 -18.57 5.67 12.33
CA GLU A 158 -18.27 4.24 12.52
C GLU A 158 -18.34 3.41 11.21
N ASP A 159 -19.11 3.87 10.22
CA ASP A 159 -19.24 3.26 8.87
C ASP A 159 -18.33 3.87 7.80
N SER A 160 -17.31 4.66 8.19
CA SER A 160 -16.34 5.23 7.25
C SER A 160 -15.30 4.19 6.80
N PRO A 161 -14.85 4.26 5.53
CA PRO A 161 -13.84 3.33 5.03
C PRO A 161 -12.52 3.54 5.78
N LYS A 162 -11.88 2.44 6.18
CA LYS A 162 -10.61 2.45 6.90
C LYS A 162 -9.42 2.69 5.98
N TYR A 163 -9.50 2.20 4.75
CA TYR A 163 -8.48 2.38 3.73
C TYR A 163 -9.12 2.58 2.35
N TYR A 164 -8.36 3.20 1.46
CA TYR A 164 -8.61 3.23 0.02
C TYR A 164 -7.56 2.37 -0.69
N VAL A 165 -7.98 1.56 -1.65
CA VAL A 165 -7.18 0.57 -2.38
C VAL A 165 -7.23 0.91 -3.86
N PRO A 166 -6.33 1.77 -4.37
CA PRO A 166 -6.40 2.32 -5.72
C PRO A 166 -6.45 1.24 -6.80
N CYS A 167 -5.71 0.15 -6.62
CA CYS A 167 -5.63 -0.94 -7.60
C CYS A 167 -6.97 -1.67 -7.79
N MET A 168 -7.90 -1.57 -6.84
CA MET A 168 -9.21 -2.24 -6.88
C MET A 168 -10.31 -1.42 -7.57
N VAL A 169 -10.08 -0.13 -7.85
CA VAL A 169 -11.10 0.72 -8.48
C VAL A 169 -11.41 0.21 -9.89
N LYS A 170 -12.68 -0.19 -10.08
CA LYS A 170 -13.23 -0.61 -11.39
C LYS A 170 -14.13 0.47 -11.99
N THR A 171 -14.66 1.38 -11.16
CA THR A 171 -15.51 2.47 -11.63
C THR A 171 -14.71 3.41 -12.52
N ARG A 172 -15.06 3.40 -13.80
CA ARG A 172 -14.65 4.44 -14.75
C ARG A 172 -15.64 5.57 -14.59
N PRO A 173 -15.22 6.79 -14.22
CA PRO A 173 -16.06 7.92 -14.57
C PRO A 173 -16.27 7.93 -16.09
N GLU A 174 -17.50 8.22 -16.51
CA GLU A 174 -17.73 8.58 -17.90
C GLU A 174 -16.86 9.80 -18.23
N LEU A 175 -16.10 9.73 -19.32
CA LEU A 175 -15.18 10.81 -19.72
C LEU A 175 -15.91 12.18 -19.82
N ILE A 176 -17.20 12.13 -20.14
CA ILE A 176 -18.12 13.27 -20.20
C ILE A 176 -18.19 14.00 -18.85
N ASN A 177 -18.33 13.26 -17.74
CA ASN A 177 -18.41 13.85 -16.39
C ASN A 177 -17.12 14.57 -16.00
N ILE A 178 -15.97 14.11 -16.48
CA ILE A 178 -14.67 14.74 -16.23
C ILE A 178 -14.54 16.03 -17.04
N TYR A 179 -14.90 15.98 -18.32
CA TYR A 179 -14.87 17.15 -19.18
C TYR A 179 -15.75 18.26 -18.61
N GLU A 180 -16.96 17.92 -18.16
CA GLU A 180 -17.87 18.85 -17.49
C GLU A 180 -17.31 19.37 -16.17
N MET A 181 -16.64 18.53 -15.37
CA MET A 181 -15.97 18.98 -14.16
C MET A 181 -14.93 20.06 -14.44
N PHE A 182 -14.16 20.00 -15.52
CA PHE A 182 -13.20 21.05 -15.88
C PHE A 182 -13.83 22.26 -16.56
N LYS A 183 -15.01 22.09 -17.18
CA LYS A 183 -15.77 23.17 -17.83
C LYS A 183 -16.32 24.21 -16.85
N VAL A 184 -16.60 23.81 -15.59
CA VAL A 184 -17.20 24.67 -14.55
C VAL A 184 -16.20 25.64 -13.89
N ALA A 185 -14.89 25.50 -14.15
CA ALA A 185 -13.91 26.47 -13.68
C ALA A 185 -13.80 27.65 -14.67
N ASN A 186 -14.82 28.54 -14.65
CA ASN A 186 -14.93 29.87 -15.28
C ASN A 186 -13.78 30.33 -16.18
N ASP A 187 -14.07 30.63 -17.47
CA ASP A 187 -13.46 31.60 -18.43
C ASP A 187 -11.93 31.84 -18.47
N ASN A 188 -11.17 31.10 -17.67
CA ASN A 188 -9.74 31.17 -17.54
C ASN A 188 -9.18 29.86 -18.07
N LYS A 189 -8.44 29.96 -19.17
CA LYS A 189 -7.74 28.87 -19.85
C LYS A 189 -7.19 27.86 -18.84
N SER A 190 -7.81 26.68 -18.75
CA SER A 190 -7.23 25.57 -18.01
C SER A 190 -5.98 25.13 -18.75
N ALA A 191 -4.85 25.07 -18.03
CA ALA A 191 -3.61 24.55 -18.60
C ALA A 191 -3.75 23.02 -18.69
N TRP A 192 -3.70 22.51 -19.92
CA TRP A 192 -3.63 21.07 -20.17
C TRP A 192 -2.18 20.65 -20.09
N LEU A 193 -1.88 19.73 -19.18
CA LEU A 193 -0.57 19.08 -19.10
C LEU A 193 -0.75 17.63 -19.54
N CYS A 194 -0.25 17.33 -20.73
CA CYS A 194 -0.26 15.98 -21.29
C CYS A 194 1.13 15.36 -21.15
N PHE A 195 1.19 14.14 -20.63
CA PHE A 195 2.40 13.34 -20.59
C PHE A 195 2.24 12.15 -21.53
N GLU A 196 3.09 12.08 -22.54
CA GLU A 196 3.19 10.91 -23.40
C GLU A 196 4.24 9.95 -22.82
N PHE A 197 3.84 8.70 -22.60
CA PHE A 197 4.70 7.67 -22.08
C PHE A 197 4.87 6.55 -23.11
N ASN A 198 6.12 6.21 -23.44
CA ASN A 198 6.43 5.00 -24.23
C ASN A 198 5.94 3.72 -23.50
N PHE A 199 6.03 3.74 -22.17
CA PHE A 199 5.49 2.72 -21.28
C PHE A 199 5.00 3.40 -20.01
N LEU A 200 3.72 3.25 -19.70
CA LEU A 200 3.12 3.72 -18.45
C LEU A 200 2.99 2.53 -17.49
N PRO A 201 3.81 2.45 -16.42
CA PRO A 201 3.69 1.36 -15.46
C PRO A 201 2.34 1.45 -14.74
N GLN A 202 1.62 0.33 -14.64
CA GLN A 202 0.28 0.30 -14.04
C GLN A 202 0.23 0.82 -12.60
N HIS A 203 1.34 0.71 -11.86
CA HIS A 203 1.47 1.14 -10.47
C HIS A 203 1.73 2.64 -10.32
N LEU A 204 2.18 3.35 -11.38
CA LEU A 204 2.46 4.78 -11.31
C LEU A 204 1.22 5.58 -10.88
N ILE A 205 0.06 5.20 -11.41
CA ILE A 205 -1.23 5.80 -11.07
C ILE A 205 -1.52 5.65 -9.56
N ASN A 206 -1.25 4.48 -8.98
CA ASN A 206 -1.51 4.23 -7.57
C ASN A 206 -0.60 5.12 -6.70
N HIS A 207 0.69 5.19 -7.04
CA HIS A 207 1.65 6.08 -6.38
C HIS A 207 1.26 7.55 -6.50
N LEU A 208 0.79 7.99 -7.67
CA LEU A 208 0.29 9.35 -7.88
C LEU A 208 -0.92 9.64 -6.99
N ILE A 209 -1.91 8.75 -6.95
CA ILE A 209 -3.08 8.94 -6.09
C ILE A 209 -2.67 8.96 -4.61
N ALA A 210 -1.77 8.08 -4.18
CA ALA A 210 -1.26 8.04 -2.81
C ALA A 210 -0.50 9.32 -2.43
N SER A 211 0.42 9.75 -3.29
CA SER A 211 1.19 10.97 -3.12
C SER A 211 0.29 12.20 -3.07
N LEU A 212 -0.65 12.33 -4.01
CA LEU A 212 -1.60 13.44 -4.03
C LEU A 212 -2.51 13.43 -2.81
N SER A 213 -2.95 12.25 -2.34
CA SER A 213 -3.76 12.15 -1.13
C SER A 213 -3.00 12.64 0.10
N ARG A 214 -1.72 12.27 0.25
CA ARG A 214 -0.84 12.70 1.35
C ARG A 214 -0.47 14.18 1.28
N GLU A 215 -0.11 14.69 0.10
CA GLU A 215 0.21 16.10 -0.08
C GLU A 215 -1.03 16.98 0.12
N TYR A 216 -2.19 16.51 -0.33
CA TYR A 216 -3.44 17.20 -0.09
C TYR A 216 -3.82 17.24 1.40
N GLU A 217 -3.54 16.19 2.18
CA GLU A 217 -3.71 16.20 3.64
C GLU A 217 -2.88 17.31 4.30
N LYS A 218 -1.61 17.46 3.89
CA LYS A 218 -0.75 18.56 4.37
C LYS A 218 -1.34 19.93 4.00
N LEU A 219 -1.86 20.07 2.79
CA LEU A 219 -2.46 21.31 2.28
C LEU A 219 -3.85 21.62 2.88
N GLN A 220 -4.63 20.60 3.28
CA GLN A 220 -5.92 20.77 3.96
C GLN A 220 -5.78 21.46 5.31
N ASN A 221 -4.66 21.25 6.00
CA ASN A 221 -4.32 21.95 7.24
C ASN A 221 -4.02 23.45 7.02
N ILE A 222 -3.85 23.89 5.76
CA ILE A 222 -3.44 25.26 5.39
C ILE A 222 -4.55 26.02 4.63
N LEU A 223 -5.47 25.33 3.93
CA LEU A 223 -6.45 25.95 3.01
C LEU A 223 -7.91 25.83 3.50
N THR A 224 -8.74 26.87 3.35
CA THR A 224 -10.15 26.96 3.81
C THR A 224 -11.15 26.07 3.06
N VAL A 225 -12.25 25.71 3.76
CA VAL A 225 -13.25 24.65 3.48
C VAL A 225 -13.81 24.59 2.05
N THR A 226 -13.99 25.72 1.38
CA THR A 226 -14.75 25.78 0.12
C THR A 226 -13.96 25.32 -1.11
N LYS A 227 -12.63 25.48 -1.11
CA LYS A 227 -11.76 24.91 -2.16
C LYS A 227 -11.58 23.39 -2.01
N ARG A 228 -12.03 22.81 -0.88
CA ARG A 228 -11.71 21.44 -0.45
C ARG A 228 -12.52 20.32 -1.15
N LYS A 229 -13.73 20.59 -1.64
CA LYS A 229 -14.60 19.56 -2.24
C LYS A 229 -14.38 19.36 -3.75
N LEU A 230 -13.90 20.39 -4.44
CA LEU A 230 -13.79 20.39 -5.92
C LEU A 230 -12.54 19.68 -6.44
N LEU A 231 -11.46 19.62 -5.67
CA LEU A 231 -10.19 19.01 -6.10
C LEU A 231 -10.20 17.48 -5.94
N PHE A 232 -10.72 16.98 -4.82
CA PHE A 232 -10.70 15.54 -4.51
C PHE A 232 -11.59 14.72 -5.47
N SER A 233 -12.79 15.24 -5.79
CA SER A 233 -13.67 14.59 -6.77
C SER A 233 -13.07 14.59 -8.18
N LYS A 234 -12.31 15.63 -8.55
CA LYS A 234 -11.71 15.75 -9.89
C LYS A 234 -10.44 14.91 -10.06
N VAL A 235 -9.56 14.90 -9.06
CA VAL A 235 -8.25 14.24 -9.16
C VAL A 235 -8.35 12.71 -9.01
N SER A 236 -9.13 12.20 -8.05
CA SER A 236 -9.34 10.75 -7.89
C SER A 236 -10.08 10.11 -9.07
N LEU A 237 -10.98 10.87 -9.72
CA LEU A 237 -11.61 10.45 -10.98
C LEU A 237 -10.59 10.32 -12.10
N CYS A 238 -9.73 11.34 -12.30
CA CYS A 238 -8.84 11.41 -13.46
C CYS A 238 -7.77 10.32 -13.50
N LEU A 239 -7.23 9.94 -12.34
CA LEU A 239 -6.11 8.99 -12.30
C LEU A 239 -6.55 7.54 -12.49
N SER A 240 -7.78 7.19 -12.13
CA SER A 240 -8.32 5.83 -12.27
C SER A 240 -8.53 5.36 -13.73
N ILE A 241 -8.32 6.25 -14.71
CA ILE A 241 -8.82 6.10 -16.08
C ILE A 241 -7.86 5.35 -17.01
N ASN A 242 -6.54 5.41 -16.78
CA ASN A 242 -5.61 5.07 -17.86
C ASN A 242 -5.00 3.66 -17.73
N ARG A 243 -5.86 2.64 -17.58
CA ARG A 243 -5.42 1.23 -17.46
C ARG A 243 -5.44 0.41 -18.75
N ASN A 244 -6.07 0.88 -19.84
CA ASN A 244 -6.12 0.12 -21.10
C ASN A 244 -5.72 0.96 -22.31
N LYS A 245 -4.66 0.51 -22.99
CA LYS A 245 -4.27 0.94 -24.34
C LYS A 245 -5.37 0.55 -25.33
N GLN A 246 -6.29 1.44 -25.68
CA GLN A 246 -6.97 1.33 -26.99
C GLN A 246 -7.64 2.60 -27.53
N ASP A 247 -7.82 3.67 -26.75
CA ASP A 247 -8.56 4.85 -27.24
C ASP A 247 -7.70 6.11 -27.47
N TYR A 248 -6.45 5.95 -27.93
CA TYR A 248 -5.61 7.10 -28.30
C TYR A 248 -6.04 7.81 -29.60
N LYS A 249 -6.98 7.25 -30.37
CA LYS A 249 -7.33 7.77 -31.70
C LYS A 249 -8.57 8.67 -31.77
N LYS A 250 -9.18 9.05 -30.64
CA LYS A 250 -10.39 9.89 -30.63
C LYS A 250 -10.23 11.27 -29.99
N CYS A 251 -9.01 11.69 -29.65
CA CYS A 251 -8.75 12.99 -29.02
C CYS A 251 -7.81 13.89 -29.84
N LEU A 252 -7.98 13.90 -31.17
CA LEU A 252 -7.53 14.99 -32.04
C LEU A 252 -8.73 15.51 -32.81
#